data_AF-A0AAF0XKC1-F1
#
_entry.id   AF-A0AAF0XKC1-F1
#
_cell.length_a   1.000
_cell.length_b   1.000
_cell.length_c   1.000
_cell.angle_alpha   90.00
_cell.angle_beta   90.00
_cell.angle_gamma   90.00
#
_symmetry.space_group_name_H-M   'P 1'
#
loop_
_entity.id
_entity.type
_entity.pdbx_description
1 polymer ?
#
loop_
_entity_poly.entity_id
_entity_poly.type
_entity_poly.pdbx_seq_one_letter_code
_entity_poly.pdbx_strand_id
1 'polypeptide(L)' 'MNNNRFWMYERIDVRGFLNSLFISGVEEFMNYAISQPTSMGGTSIQCPCSKCKNRKYWNGDMVKLHLLRMDF' A
#
# COMPACT_ATOMS: atom_id res chain seq x y z
N MET A 1 -1.05 -16.87 -7.68
CA MET A 1 -0.67 -15.58 -7.08
C MET A 1 0.50 -15.83 -6.15
N ASN A 2 1.66 -15.27 -6.47
CA ASN A 2 2.85 -15.44 -5.64
C ASN A 2 2.61 -14.67 -4.33
N ASN A 3 2.35 -15.39 -3.23
CA ASN A 3 2.09 -14.80 -1.90
C ASN A 3 3.36 -14.19 -1.28
N ASN A 4 4.26 -13.67 -2.11
CA ASN A 4 5.55 -13.17 -1.69
C ASN A 4 5.38 -11.75 -1.14
N ARG A 5 5.12 -11.66 0.18
CA ARG A 5 5.01 -10.39 0.93
C ARG A 5 6.37 -9.77 1.25
N PHE A 6 7.45 -10.30 0.69
CA PHE A 6 8.82 -9.87 0.99
C PHE A 6 9.03 -8.37 0.72
N TRP A 7 8.52 -7.86 -0.41
CA TRP A 7 8.61 -6.43 -0.74
C TRP A 7 7.95 -5.53 0.31
N MET A 8 6.95 -6.05 1.04
CA MET A 8 6.20 -5.31 2.06
C MET A 8 7.04 -5.10 3.33
N TYR A 9 7.91 -6.06 3.65
CA TYR A 9 8.76 -6.02 4.85
C TYR A 9 10.10 -5.32 4.61
N GLU A 10 10.60 -5.32 3.36
CA GLU A 10 11.82 -4.61 3.00
C GLU A 10 11.57 -3.15 2.62
N ARG A 11 10.98 -2.37 3.53
CA ARG A 11 10.61 -0.97 3.26
C ARG A 11 11.82 -0.07 2.98
N ILE A 12 12.92 -0.27 3.69
CA ILE A 12 14.12 0.57 3.63
C ILE A 12 15.28 -0.23 3.05
N ASP A 13 16.02 0.37 2.11
CA ASP A 13 17.20 -0.23 1.51
C ASP A 13 18.45 -0.09 2.40
N VAL A 14 19.56 -0.69 1.97
CA VAL A 14 20.85 -0.64 2.68
C VAL A 14 21.43 0.76 2.83
N ARG A 15 20.90 1.76 2.10
CA ARG A 15 21.33 3.16 2.12
C ARG A 15 20.41 4.06 2.95
N GLY A 16 19.33 3.50 3.52
CA GLY A 16 18.36 4.25 4.33
C GLY A 16 17.24 4.91 3.52
N PHE A 17 17.12 4.64 2.22
CA PHE A 17 16.04 5.15 1.36
C PHE A 17 14.89 4.14 1.26
N LEU A 18 13.75 4.57 0.73
CA LEU A 18 12.68 3.64 0.38
C LEU A 18 13.17 2.66 -0.69
N ASN A 19 13.00 1.37 -0.42
CA ASN A 19 13.35 0.31 -1.36
C ASN A 19 12.48 0.41 -2.62
N SER A 20 13.08 0.28 -3.79
CA SER A 20 12.35 0.28 -5.06
C SER A 20 11.35 -0.88 -5.17
N LEU A 21 11.67 -2.04 -4.59
CA LEU A 21 10.74 -3.17 -4.49
C LEU A 21 9.51 -2.81 -3.65
N PHE A 22 9.71 -2.09 -2.54
CA PHE A 22 8.62 -1.62 -1.71
C PHE A 22 7.72 -0.66 -2.49
N ILE A 23 8.30 0.33 -3.18
CA ILE A 23 7.55 1.30 -3.98
C ILE A 23 6.74 0.60 -5.09
N SER A 24 7.38 -0.29 -5.83
CA SER A 24 6.72 -1.04 -6.91
C SER A 24 5.60 -1.94 -6.38
N GLY A 25 5.80 -2.60 -5.24
CA GLY A 25 4.78 -3.43 -4.62
C GLY A 25 3.60 -2.61 -4.09
N VAL A 26 3.85 -1.40 -3.54
CA VAL A 26 2.77 -0.47 -3.18
C VAL A 26 1.97 -0.08 -4.43
N GLU A 27 2.61 0.22 -5.55
CA GLU A 27 1.90 0.57 -6.79
C GLU A 27 1.04 -0.58 -7.33
N GLU A 28 1.57 -1.80 -7.36
CA GLU A 28 0.83 -2.99 -7.75
C GLU A 28 -0.35 -3.25 -6.80
N PHE A 29 -0.12 -3.14 -5.49
CA PHE A 29 -1.18 -3.26 -4.48
C PHE A 29 -2.29 -2.23 -4.68
N MET A 30 -1.95 -0.97 -4.94
CA MET A 30 -2.92 0.09 -5.15
C MET A 30 -3.76 -0.15 -6.41
N ASN A 31 -3.13 -0.54 -7.51
CA ASN A 31 -3.83 -0.87 -8.76
C ASN A 31 -4.81 -2.03 -8.55
N TYR A 32 -4.37 -3.07 -7.84
CA TYR A 32 -5.23 -4.18 -7.47
C TYR A 32 -6.39 -3.71 -6.58
N ALA A 33 -6.11 -3.03 -5.48
CA ALA A 33 -7.12 -2.63 -4.50
C ALA A 33 -8.20 -1.71 -5.08
N ILE A 34 -7.83 -0.80 -5.98
CA ILE A 34 -8.78 0.10 -6.66
C ILE A 34 -9.64 -0.66 -7.69
N SER A 35 -9.08 -1.68 -8.36
CA SER A 35 -9.83 -2.50 -9.31
C SER A 35 -10.87 -3.42 -8.67
N GLN A 36 -10.80 -3.61 -7.34
CA GLN A 36 -11.67 -4.55 -6.65
C GLN A 36 -13.11 -4.00 -6.53
N PRO A 37 -14.15 -4.83 -6.76
CA PRO A 37 -15.55 -4.42 -6.65
C PRO A 37 -15.96 -3.97 -5.24
N THR A 38 -15.17 -4.36 -4.23
CA THR A 38 -15.36 -3.99 -2.82
C THR A 38 -14.86 -2.58 -2.49
N SER A 39 -14.12 -1.94 -3.40
CA SER A 39 -13.84 -0.51 -3.29
C SER A 39 -15.15 0.27 -3.40
N MET A 40 -15.31 1.37 -2.66
CA MET A 40 -16.54 2.18 -2.68
C MET A 40 -16.67 2.88 -4.05
N GLY A 41 -17.10 2.14 -5.07
CA GLY A 41 -17.17 2.58 -6.46
C GLY A 41 -15.81 3.00 -7.05
N GLY A 42 -14.70 2.37 -6.63
CA GLY A 42 -13.35 2.75 -7.08
C GLY A 42 -12.80 4.06 -6.50
N THR A 43 -13.56 4.76 -5.66
CA THR A 43 -13.17 6.10 -5.15
C THR A 43 -12.36 6.03 -3.87
N SER A 44 -12.56 5.00 -3.05
CA SER A 44 -11.87 4.83 -1.79
C SER A 44 -11.68 3.36 -1.43
N ILE A 45 -10.56 3.08 -0.76
CA ILE A 45 -10.17 1.76 -0.28
C ILE A 45 -9.80 1.83 1.20
N GLN A 46 -9.86 0.69 1.89
CA GLN A 46 -9.36 0.59 3.25
C GLN A 46 -7.84 0.81 3.26
N CYS A 47 -7.38 1.67 4.17
CA CYS A 47 -5.97 1.95 4.33
C CYS A 47 -5.34 0.91 5.26
N PRO A 48 -4.42 0.06 4.74
CA PRO A 48 -3.85 -0.99 5.57
C PRO A 48 -2.83 -0.47 6.57
N CYS A 49 -2.25 0.72 6.33
CA CYS A 49 -1.10 1.24 7.07
C CYS A 49 -1.20 1.07 8.59
N SER A 50 -0.04 0.93 9.22
CA SER A 50 0.14 0.67 10.66
C SER A 50 -0.70 1.57 11.59
N LYS A 51 -0.97 2.83 11.19
CA LYS A 51 -1.83 3.77 11.93
C LYS A 51 -3.32 3.58 11.66
N CYS A 52 -3.73 3.25 10.43
CA CYS A 52 -5.13 3.10 10.06
C CYS A 52 -5.67 1.70 10.39
N LYS A 53 -4.83 0.66 10.29
CA LYS A 53 -5.16 -0.74 10.62
C LYS A 53 -6.43 -1.23 9.92
N ASN A 54 -6.62 -0.89 8.65
CA ASN A 54 -7.81 -1.18 7.84
C ASN A 54 -9.14 -0.56 8.35
N ARG A 55 -9.09 0.39 9.29
CA ARG A 55 -10.30 1.01 9.86
C ARG A 55 -10.76 2.26 9.12
N LYS A 56 -9.87 2.88 8.33
CA LYS A 56 -10.15 4.12 7.60
C LYS A 56 -10.21 3.86 6.11
N TYR A 57 -11.17 4.51 5.46
CA TYR A 57 -11.28 4.57 4.01
C TYR A 57 -10.68 5.88 3.53
N TRP A 58 -9.81 5.80 2.53
CA TRP A 58 -9.25 6.98 1.87
C TRP A 58 -9.20 6.75 0.36
N ASN A 59 -9.05 7.83 -0.39
CA ASN A 59 -8.76 7.73 -1.81
C ASN A 59 -7.40 7.07 -2.06
N GLY A 60 -7.18 6.60 -3.29
CA GLY A 60 -5.98 5.84 -3.65
C GLY A 60 -4.68 6.58 -3.33
N ASP A 61 -4.58 7.84 -3.71
CA ASP A 61 -3.38 8.65 -3.51
C ASP A 61 -3.03 8.83 -2.03
N MET A 62 -4.05 9.03 -1.20
CA MET A 62 -3.86 9.20 0.24
C MET A 62 -3.43 7.90 0.93
N VAL A 63 -3.95 6.75 0.48
CA VAL A 63 -3.47 5.44 0.95
C VAL A 63 -2.02 5.21 0.52
N LYS A 64 -1.67 5.50 -0.75
CA LYS A 64 -0.29 5.40 -1.24
C LYS A 64 0.65 6.25 -0.38
N LEU A 65 0.28 7.50 -0.10
CA LEU A 65 1.07 8.39 0.74
C LEU A 65 1.26 7.85 2.17
N HIS A 66 0.20 7.29 2.76
CA HIS A 66 0.28 6.67 4.08
C HIS A 66 1.24 5.47 4.10
N LEU A 67 1.20 4.60 3.10
CA LEU A 67 2.08 3.43 3.03
C LEU A 67 3.54 3.84 2.84
N LEU A 68 3.80 4.80 1.96
CA LEU A 68 5.15 5.33 1.74
C LEU A 68 5.73 5.99 3.00
N ARG A 69 4.92 6.60 3.87
CA ARG A 69 5.41 7.31 5.07
C ARG A 69 5.41 6.48 6.35
N MET A 70 4.44 5.58 6.52
CA MET A 70 4.12 5.00 7.83
C MET A 70 4.18 3.48 7.89
N ASP A 71 4.51 2.83 6.76
CA ASP A 71 4.54 1.37 6.62
C ASP A 71 3.13 0.72 6.59
N PHE A 72 3.10 -0.57 6.25
CA PHE A 72 1.89 -1.38 6.23
C PHE A 72 1.25 -1.56 7.60
#